data_AF-G5JC09-F1
#
_entry.id   AF-G5JC09-F1
#
_cell.length_a   1.000
_cell.length_b   1.000
_cell.length_c   1.000
_cell.angle_alpha   90.00
_cell.angle_beta   90.00
_cell.angle_gamma   90.00
#
_symmetry.space_group_name_H-M   'P 1'
#
loop_
_entity.id
_entity.type
_entity.pdbx_description
1 polymer ?
#
loop_
_entity_poly.entity_id
_entity_poly.type
_entity_poly.pdbx_seq_one_letter_code
_entity_poly.pdbx_strand_id
1 'polypeptide(L)'
;MINTCNFDHPTSEPYKITDFSAAYFATGNVAIARKWLEKAGLFDTGFQLYGWEDLELGVRLKELGLTLIKCPEAMGYHWHPPFNLSQIPNLIDKEIQRGRMGVLFYEKHPNFEVRLMIQMTLLHRILWGVLSLGGMLNERTLAPLLQWLINQGKPQLALEIARIFLNWYNVKGVYAAYQEKKESLTA
;
A
#
# COMPACT_ATOMS: atom_id res chain seq x y z
N MET A 1 1.92 -14.14 -3.79
CA MET A 1 1.65 -13.64 -5.14
C MET A 1 2.99 -13.16 -5.69
N ILE A 2 3.33 -13.45 -6.93
CA ILE A 2 4.60 -13.07 -7.56
C ILE A 2 4.33 -11.89 -8.49
N ASN A 3 5.02 -10.76 -8.31
CA ASN A 3 4.89 -9.63 -9.22
C ASN A 3 5.75 -9.87 -10.46
N THR A 4 5.17 -9.65 -11.65
CA THR A 4 5.87 -9.80 -12.93
C THR A 4 5.51 -8.66 -13.88
N CYS A 5 6.46 -8.32 -14.75
CA CYS A 5 6.22 -7.45 -15.90
C CYS A 5 6.21 -8.20 -17.23
N ASN A 6 6.46 -9.52 -17.20
CA ASN A 6 6.43 -10.39 -18.36
C ASN A 6 4.98 -10.84 -18.61
N PHE A 7 4.30 -10.19 -19.54
CA PHE A 7 2.92 -10.55 -19.89
C PHE A 7 2.84 -11.87 -20.66
N ASP A 8 3.85 -12.15 -21.49
CA ASP A 8 3.85 -13.31 -22.39
C ASP A 8 4.13 -14.62 -21.63
N HIS A 9 5.03 -14.56 -20.64
CA HIS A 9 5.39 -15.70 -19.80
C HIS A 9 5.38 -15.31 -18.30
N PRO A 10 4.21 -14.98 -17.73
CA PRO A 10 4.13 -14.48 -16.36
C PRO A 10 4.61 -15.50 -15.32
N THR A 11 4.44 -16.79 -15.61
CA THR A 11 4.82 -17.90 -14.73
C THR A 11 6.32 -18.23 -14.75
N SER A 12 7.11 -17.59 -15.62
CA SER A 12 8.56 -17.77 -15.62
C SER A 12 9.25 -16.92 -14.55
N GLU A 13 8.54 -15.97 -13.96
CA GLU A 13 9.08 -15.06 -12.97
C GLU A 13 9.36 -15.78 -11.63
N PRO A 14 10.59 -15.76 -11.12
CA PRO A 14 10.87 -16.36 -9.82
C PRO A 14 10.31 -15.52 -8.67
N TYR A 15 10.07 -16.19 -7.55
CA TYR A 15 9.72 -15.52 -6.30
C TYR A 15 10.87 -14.63 -5.81
N LYS A 16 10.59 -13.36 -5.50
CA LYS A 16 11.55 -12.38 -4.98
C LYS A 16 11.29 -12.07 -3.52
N ILE A 17 12.30 -11.55 -2.81
CA ILE A 17 12.13 -11.08 -1.42
C ILE A 17 11.05 -9.99 -1.34
N THR A 18 10.93 -9.15 -2.37
CA THR A 18 9.91 -8.11 -2.48
C THR A 18 8.50 -8.63 -2.72
N ASP A 19 8.33 -9.92 -3.02
CA ASP A 19 7.01 -10.57 -3.15
C ASP A 19 6.47 -11.08 -1.80
N PHE A 20 7.28 -10.98 -0.73
CA PHE A 20 6.84 -11.31 0.61
C PHE A 20 5.76 -10.35 1.10
N SER A 21 4.67 -10.90 1.63
CA SER A 21 3.60 -10.14 2.26
C SER A 21 3.28 -10.72 3.64
N ALA A 22 3.19 -9.83 4.62
CA ALA A 22 2.70 -10.13 5.97
C ALA A 22 1.19 -9.81 6.12
N ALA A 23 0.50 -9.43 5.04
CA ALA A 23 -0.92 -9.12 5.08
C ALA A 23 -1.74 -10.34 5.51
N TYR A 24 -2.60 -10.14 6.51
CA TYR A 24 -3.45 -11.20 7.04
C TYR A 24 -4.58 -11.59 6.06
N PHE A 25 -5.16 -10.61 5.38
CA PHE A 25 -6.21 -10.82 4.39
C PHE A 25 -5.97 -9.87 3.21
N ALA A 26 -5.37 -10.40 2.14
CA ALA A 26 -5.14 -9.68 0.89
C ALA A 26 -5.96 -10.35 -0.21
N THR A 27 -6.95 -9.63 -0.75
CA THR A 27 -7.98 -10.19 -1.63
C THR A 27 -7.47 -10.62 -3.00
N GLY A 28 -6.25 -10.20 -3.38
CA GLY A 28 -5.63 -10.59 -4.65
C GLY A 28 -5.38 -12.10 -4.80
N ASN A 29 -5.26 -12.85 -3.70
CA ASN A 29 -5.11 -14.31 -3.74
C ASN A 29 -5.45 -14.97 -2.39
N VAL A 30 -6.73 -14.96 -2.01
CA VAL A 30 -7.22 -15.57 -0.77
C VAL A 30 -8.56 -16.26 -1.00
N ALA A 31 -8.81 -17.36 -0.28
CA ALA A 31 -10.09 -18.05 -0.25
C ALA A 31 -10.65 -18.04 1.17
N ILE A 32 -11.97 -17.85 1.30
CA ILE A 32 -12.67 -17.85 2.58
C ILE A 32 -14.09 -18.39 2.40
N ALA A 33 -14.58 -19.15 3.39
CA ALA A 33 -15.96 -19.61 3.37
C ALA A 33 -16.93 -18.43 3.54
N ARG A 34 -17.94 -18.35 2.67
CA ARG A 34 -18.95 -17.27 2.61
C ARG A 34 -19.52 -16.90 3.98
N LYS A 35 -19.84 -17.88 4.82
CA LYS A 35 -20.39 -17.67 6.18
C LYS A 35 -19.54 -16.72 7.04
N TRP A 36 -18.22 -16.72 6.85
CA TRP A 36 -17.32 -15.87 7.63
C TRP A 36 -17.27 -14.44 7.09
N LEU A 37 -17.41 -14.24 5.77
CA LEU A 37 -17.58 -12.91 5.19
C LEU A 37 -18.89 -12.27 5.68
N GLU A 38 -19.99 -13.03 5.65
CA GLU A 38 -21.28 -12.56 6.14
C GLU A 38 -21.23 -12.26 7.64
N LYS A 39 -20.61 -13.14 8.44
CA LYS A 39 -20.45 -12.92 9.89
C LYS A 39 -19.57 -11.72 10.23
N ALA A 40 -18.53 -11.44 9.43
CA ALA A 40 -17.70 -10.26 9.63
C ALA A 40 -18.42 -8.95 9.28
N GLY A 41 -19.49 -9.00 8.48
CA GLY A 41 -20.22 -7.81 8.01
C GLY A 41 -19.82 -7.35 6.61
N LEU A 42 -19.27 -8.24 5.77
CA LEU A 42 -18.85 -7.96 4.39
C LEU A 42 -17.76 -6.86 4.30
N PHE A 43 -17.49 -6.35 3.09
CA PHE A 43 -16.61 -5.20 2.89
C PHE A 43 -17.31 -3.90 3.31
N ASP A 44 -16.55 -3.01 3.93
CA ASP A 44 -17.06 -1.72 4.35
C ASP A 44 -17.07 -0.74 3.17
N THR A 45 -18.27 -0.28 2.80
CA THR A 45 -18.49 0.62 1.65
C THR A 45 -18.01 2.06 1.88
N GLY A 46 -17.49 2.37 3.07
CA GLY A 46 -16.81 3.63 3.36
C GLY A 46 -15.42 3.72 2.73
N PHE A 47 -14.79 2.59 2.38
CA PHE A 47 -13.54 2.56 1.63
C PHE A 47 -13.81 2.80 0.13
N GLN A 48 -13.87 4.07 -0.25
CA GLN A 48 -14.24 4.51 -1.61
C GLN A 48 -13.04 4.99 -2.44
N LEU A 49 -11.88 5.13 -1.82
CA LEU A 49 -10.63 5.50 -2.45
C LEU A 49 -9.64 4.35 -2.33
N TYR A 50 -8.44 4.50 -2.90
CA TYR A 50 -7.45 3.43 -2.97
C TYR A 50 -7.03 2.86 -1.59
N GLY A 51 -7.33 1.58 -1.36
CA GLY A 51 -6.70 0.71 -0.37
C GLY A 51 -7.39 0.58 1.00
N TRP A 52 -6.90 -0.41 1.77
CA TRP A 52 -7.25 -0.80 3.15
C TRP A 52 -8.52 -1.61 3.36
N GLU A 53 -9.40 -1.72 2.38
CA GLU A 53 -10.68 -2.43 2.50
C GLU A 53 -10.50 -3.92 2.83
N ASP A 54 -9.45 -4.55 2.29
CA ASP A 54 -9.10 -5.94 2.51
C ASP A 54 -8.45 -6.15 3.89
N LEU A 55 -7.50 -5.28 4.25
CA LEU A 55 -6.80 -5.32 5.53
C LEU A 55 -7.74 -5.03 6.70
N GLU A 56 -8.68 -4.10 6.54
CA GLU A 56 -9.70 -3.79 7.54
C GLU A 56 -10.61 -5.00 7.78
N LEU A 57 -11.12 -5.61 6.71
CA LEU A 57 -11.89 -6.85 6.82
C LEU A 57 -11.05 -7.96 7.46
N GLY A 58 -9.75 -8.02 7.15
CA GLY A 58 -8.81 -8.93 7.79
C GLY A 58 -8.73 -8.79 9.31
N VAL A 59 -8.75 -7.56 9.83
CA VAL A 59 -8.78 -7.31 11.28
C VAL A 59 -10.06 -7.87 11.90
N ARG A 60 -11.23 -7.58 11.33
CA ARG A 60 -12.51 -8.14 11.81
C ARG A 60 -12.53 -9.67 11.77
N LEU A 61 -11.96 -10.28 10.72
CA LEU A 61 -11.85 -11.74 10.62
C LEU A 61 -10.92 -12.33 11.68
N LYS A 62 -9.82 -11.64 12.02
CA LYS A 62 -8.90 -12.04 13.10
C LYS A 62 -9.60 -11.97 14.47
N GLU A 63 -10.42 -10.95 14.70
CA GLU A 63 -11.24 -10.82 15.93
C GLU A 63 -12.30 -11.93 16.06
N LEU A 64 -12.79 -12.47 14.94
CA LEU A 64 -13.65 -13.66 14.91
C LEU A 64 -12.89 -14.98 15.17
N GLY A 65 -11.59 -14.93 15.42
CA GLY A 65 -10.76 -16.09 15.73
C GLY A 65 -10.36 -16.93 14.52
N LEU A 66 -10.50 -16.41 13.30
CA LEU A 66 -9.97 -17.09 12.12
C LEU A 66 -8.44 -17.05 12.16
N THR A 67 -7.83 -17.99 11.44
CA THR A 67 -6.39 -18.03 11.20
C THR A 67 -6.12 -18.08 9.71
N LEU A 68 -5.06 -17.41 9.27
CA LEU A 68 -4.60 -17.47 7.89
C LEU A 68 -3.74 -18.74 7.70
N ILE A 69 -4.18 -19.62 6.80
CA ILE A 69 -3.43 -20.81 6.39
C ILE A 69 -2.77 -20.51 5.04
N LYS A 70 -1.44 -20.56 5.00
CA LYS A 70 -0.68 -20.40 3.76
C LYS A 70 -0.76 -21.69 2.92
N CYS A 71 -1.04 -21.55 1.63
CA CYS A 71 -0.97 -22.63 0.65
C CYS A 71 0.08 -22.27 -0.40
N PRO A 72 1.34 -22.76 -0.27
CA PRO A 72 2.41 -22.48 -1.23
C PRO A 72 2.08 -22.88 -2.67
N GLU A 73 1.22 -23.88 -2.86
CA GLU A 73 0.78 -24.40 -4.15
C GLU A 73 -0.19 -23.45 -4.87
N ALA A 74 -0.92 -22.61 -4.12
CA ALA A 74 -1.84 -21.61 -4.65
C ALA A 74 -1.08 -20.34 -5.09
N MET A 75 -0.10 -20.49 -5.99
CA MET A 75 0.66 -19.37 -6.52
C MET A 75 -0.18 -18.52 -7.48
N GLY A 76 -0.24 -17.21 -7.24
CA GLY A 76 -0.81 -16.22 -8.16
C GLY A 76 0.27 -15.29 -8.70
N TYR A 77 0.17 -14.90 -9.97
CA TYR A 77 1.06 -13.95 -10.64
C TYR A 77 0.33 -12.64 -10.90
N HIS A 78 0.89 -11.53 -10.42
CA HIS A 78 0.32 -10.20 -10.58
C HIS A 78 1.11 -9.45 -11.64
N TRP A 79 0.48 -9.20 -12.77
CA TRP A 79 1.11 -8.47 -13.86
C TRP A 79 0.98 -6.96 -13.68
N HIS A 80 2.11 -6.27 -13.80
CA HIS A 80 2.17 -4.81 -13.91
C HIS A 80 3.13 -4.40 -15.03
N PRO A 81 2.80 -3.36 -15.81
CA PRO A 81 3.74 -2.85 -16.81
C PRO A 81 5.01 -2.30 -16.12
N PRO A 82 6.19 -2.37 -16.77
CA PRO A 82 7.41 -1.81 -16.24
C PRO A 82 7.25 -0.34 -15.84
N PHE A 83 7.89 0.04 -14.74
CA PHE A 83 7.81 1.41 -14.23
C PHE A 83 8.31 2.44 -15.25
N ASN A 84 7.57 3.53 -15.39
CA ASN A 84 7.96 4.69 -16.16
C ASN A 84 7.46 6.00 -15.51
N LEU A 85 8.00 7.14 -15.94
CA LEU A 85 7.71 8.42 -15.31
C LEU A 85 6.25 8.87 -15.47
N SER A 86 5.54 8.49 -16.54
CA SER A 86 4.16 8.91 -16.74
C SER A 86 3.19 8.27 -15.73
N GLN A 87 3.62 7.23 -15.02
CA GLN A 87 2.84 6.63 -13.93
C GLN A 87 2.91 7.43 -12.63
N ILE A 88 3.92 8.28 -12.44
CA ILE A 88 4.17 8.95 -11.16
C ILE A 88 2.97 9.77 -10.65
N PRO A 89 2.27 10.59 -11.48
CA PRO A 89 1.10 11.33 -10.99
C PRO A 89 0.01 10.43 -10.40
N ASN A 90 -0.29 9.30 -11.06
CA ASN A 90 -1.27 8.32 -10.58
C ASN A 90 -0.78 7.60 -9.32
N LEU A 91 0.52 7.30 -9.21
CA LEU A 91 1.08 6.71 -8.00
C LEU A 91 0.97 7.68 -6.82
N ILE A 92 1.32 8.96 -7.00
CA ILE A 92 1.17 9.98 -5.96
C ILE A 92 -0.30 10.10 -5.51
N ASP A 93 -1.24 10.17 -6.45
CA ASP A 93 -2.67 10.23 -6.13
C ASP A 93 -3.11 9.00 -5.31
N LYS A 94 -2.72 7.79 -5.72
CA LYS A 94 -2.97 6.57 -4.96
C LYS A 94 -2.38 6.60 -3.56
N GLU A 95 -1.17 7.14 -3.35
CA GLU A 95 -0.55 7.26 -2.03
C GLU A 95 -1.30 8.24 -1.12
N ILE A 96 -1.83 9.33 -1.68
CA ILE A 96 -2.66 10.31 -0.96
C ILE A 96 -4.02 9.70 -0.59
N GLN A 97 -4.67 9.04 -1.55
CA GLN A 97 -5.91 8.29 -1.34
C GLN A 97 -5.73 7.20 -0.27
N ARG A 98 -4.64 6.43 -0.35
CA ARG A 98 -4.25 5.46 0.67
C ARG A 98 -4.06 6.12 2.02
N GLY A 99 -3.48 7.32 2.08
CA GLY A 99 -3.34 8.05 3.33
C GLY A 99 -4.69 8.37 3.97
N ARG A 100 -5.65 8.85 3.17
CA ARG A 100 -7.03 9.15 3.62
C ARG A 100 -7.78 7.91 4.11
N MET A 101 -7.77 6.84 3.31
CA MET A 101 -8.42 5.59 3.70
C MET A 101 -7.73 4.92 4.90
N GLY A 102 -6.42 5.14 5.08
CA GLY A 102 -5.70 4.67 6.26
C GLY A 102 -6.21 5.31 7.54
N VAL A 103 -6.56 6.60 7.51
CA VAL A 103 -7.19 7.26 8.67
C VAL A 103 -8.57 6.67 8.97
N LEU A 104 -9.40 6.42 7.94
CA LEU A 104 -10.68 5.73 8.13
C LEU A 104 -10.50 4.34 8.76
N PHE A 105 -9.48 3.59 8.32
CA PHE A 105 -9.14 2.30 8.90
C PHE A 105 -8.76 2.43 10.38
N TYR A 106 -7.93 3.42 10.74
CA TYR A 106 -7.58 3.68 12.13
C TYR A 106 -8.76 4.14 12.99
N GLU A 107 -9.71 4.92 12.45
CA GLU A 107 -10.93 5.30 13.18
C GLU A 107 -11.76 4.07 13.58
N LYS A 108 -11.82 3.06 12.70
CA LYS A 108 -12.52 1.80 12.96
C LYS A 108 -11.77 0.90 13.92
N HIS A 109 -10.44 0.92 13.85
CA HIS A 109 -9.54 0.04 14.61
C HIS A 109 -8.41 0.84 15.26
N PRO A 110 -8.67 1.58 16.36
CA PRO A 110 -7.75 2.56 16.94
C PRO A 110 -6.65 1.91 17.80
N ASN A 111 -5.85 1.04 17.18
CA ASN A 111 -4.77 0.32 17.85
C ASN A 111 -3.39 0.65 17.23
N PHE A 112 -2.33 0.27 17.93
CA PHE A 112 -0.95 0.58 17.53
C PHE A 112 -0.51 -0.16 16.25
N GLU A 113 -1.00 -1.39 16.03
CA GLU A 113 -0.71 -2.16 14.81
C GLU A 113 -1.20 -1.40 13.58
N VAL A 114 -2.44 -0.90 13.61
CA VAL A 114 -3.01 -0.10 12.53
C VAL A 114 -2.23 1.20 12.33
N ARG A 115 -1.85 1.91 13.42
CA ARG A 115 -1.01 3.12 13.29
C ARG A 115 0.32 2.85 12.60
N LEU A 116 0.96 1.72 12.89
CA LEU A 116 2.19 1.32 12.20
C LEU A 116 1.92 1.01 10.73
N MET A 117 0.88 0.23 10.42
CA MET A 117 0.52 -0.14 9.05
C MET A 117 0.28 1.09 8.17
N ILE A 118 -0.52 2.04 8.65
CA ILE A 118 -0.87 3.26 7.90
C ILE A 118 0.23 4.33 7.95
N GLN A 119 1.38 4.05 8.57
CA GLN A 119 2.50 4.98 8.72
C GLN A 119 2.17 6.26 9.53
N MET A 120 1.21 6.19 10.46
CA MET A 120 0.79 7.30 11.33
C MET A 120 1.59 7.33 12.66
N THR A 121 2.92 7.29 12.56
CA THR A 121 3.82 7.38 13.71
C THR A 121 4.96 8.37 13.46
N LEU A 122 5.53 8.89 14.56
CA LEU A 122 6.68 9.81 14.49
C LEU A 122 7.87 9.16 13.78
N LEU A 123 8.07 7.84 13.96
CA LEU A 123 9.09 7.06 13.26
C LEU A 123 8.98 7.23 11.74
N HIS A 124 7.81 7.00 11.17
CA HIS A 124 7.60 7.12 9.72
C HIS A 124 7.76 8.57 9.24
N ARG A 125 7.27 9.54 10.02
CA ARG A 125 7.42 10.96 9.69
C ARG A 125 8.90 11.39 9.64
N ILE A 126 9.71 10.94 10.61
CA ILE A 126 11.16 11.21 10.62
C ILE A 126 11.83 10.45 9.49
N LEU A 127 11.58 9.15 9.34
CA LEU A 127 12.21 8.30 8.34
C LEU A 127 12.01 8.86 6.92
N TRP A 128 10.76 9.05 6.51
CA TRP A 128 10.46 9.53 5.16
C TRP A 128 10.75 11.01 4.99
N GLY A 129 10.64 11.80 6.06
CA GLY A 129 11.08 13.19 6.07
C GLY A 129 12.58 13.30 5.80
N VAL A 130 13.41 12.50 6.45
CA VAL A 130 14.87 12.50 6.24
C VAL A 130 15.23 11.94 4.86
N LEU A 131 14.68 10.78 4.48
CA LEU A 131 15.00 10.16 3.20
C LEU A 131 14.56 11.01 2.00
N SER A 132 13.49 11.80 2.13
CA SER A 132 13.07 12.74 1.10
C SER A 132 13.71 14.13 1.20
N LEU A 133 14.61 14.35 2.17
CA LEU A 133 15.17 15.67 2.51
C LEU A 133 14.07 16.73 2.69
N GLY A 134 13.06 16.42 3.50
CA GLY A 134 11.89 17.26 3.75
C GLY A 134 10.96 17.40 2.54
N GLY A 135 11.12 16.58 1.49
CA GLY A 135 10.41 16.68 0.22
C GLY A 135 11.20 17.40 -0.88
N MET A 136 12.46 17.77 -0.65
CA MET A 136 13.34 18.25 -1.72
C MET A 136 13.61 17.15 -2.75
N LEU A 137 13.69 15.89 -2.32
CA LEU A 137 13.68 14.73 -3.21
C LEU A 137 12.22 14.36 -3.50
N ASN A 138 11.78 14.65 -4.72
CA ASN A 138 10.40 14.49 -5.17
C ASN A 138 10.36 14.07 -6.65
N GLU A 139 9.15 13.98 -7.21
CA GLU A 139 8.94 13.53 -8.59
C GLU A 139 9.65 14.39 -9.64
N ARG A 140 9.91 15.67 -9.36
CA ARG A 140 10.56 16.59 -10.30
C ARG A 140 12.07 16.52 -10.19
N THR A 141 12.60 16.58 -8.96
CA THR A 141 14.05 16.61 -8.71
C THR A 141 14.71 15.26 -8.99
N LEU A 142 13.98 14.15 -8.78
CA LEU A 142 14.47 12.82 -9.09
C LEU A 142 14.18 12.36 -10.52
N ALA A 143 13.30 13.04 -11.27
CA ALA A 143 12.93 12.62 -12.64
C ALA A 143 14.14 12.34 -13.56
N PRO A 144 15.21 13.18 -13.62
CA PRO A 144 16.36 12.89 -14.47
C PRO A 144 17.08 11.59 -14.09
N LEU A 145 17.27 11.33 -12.78
CA LEU A 145 17.88 10.10 -12.28
C LEU A 145 17.01 8.88 -12.59
N LEU A 146 15.70 8.99 -12.35
CA LEU A 146 14.75 7.92 -12.62
C LEU A 146 14.69 7.59 -14.12
N GLN A 147 14.65 8.60 -14.99
CA GLN A 147 14.70 8.40 -16.44
C GLN A 147 16.01 7.76 -16.88
N TRP A 148 17.13 8.19 -16.30
CA TRP A 148 18.43 7.57 -16.58
C TRP A 148 18.43 6.09 -16.23
N LEU A 149 17.91 5.69 -15.05
CA LEU A 149 17.78 4.29 -14.67
C LEU A 149 16.87 3.48 -15.61
N ILE A 150 15.74 4.06 -16.02
CA ILE A 150 14.83 3.45 -16.99
C ILE A 150 15.54 3.20 -18.32
N ASN A 151 16.28 4.21 -18.83
CA ASN A 151 17.05 4.10 -20.07
C ASN A 151 18.17 3.05 -20.00
N GLN A 152 18.67 2.74 -18.79
CA GLN A 152 19.64 1.66 -18.54
C GLN A 152 18.97 0.28 -18.36
N GLY A 153 17.66 0.15 -18.61
CA GLY A 153 16.92 -1.09 -18.43
C GLY A 153 16.67 -1.46 -16.96
N LYS A 154 16.69 -0.48 -16.04
CA LYS A 154 16.50 -0.69 -14.58
C LYS A 154 15.22 -0.02 -14.04
N PRO A 155 14.03 -0.26 -14.62
CA PRO A 155 12.78 0.38 -14.18
C PRO A 155 12.39 -0.01 -12.75
N GLN A 156 12.66 -1.25 -12.31
CA GLN A 156 12.36 -1.66 -10.92
C GLN A 156 13.18 -0.85 -9.91
N LEU A 157 14.48 -0.64 -10.16
CA LEU A 157 15.32 0.17 -9.28
C LEU A 157 14.85 1.63 -9.26
N ALA A 158 14.42 2.16 -10.42
CA ALA A 158 13.81 3.48 -10.47
C ALA A 158 12.53 3.56 -9.61
N LEU A 159 11.67 2.53 -9.65
CA LEU A 159 10.49 2.47 -8.79
C LEU A 159 10.87 2.44 -7.29
N GLU A 160 11.87 1.65 -6.90
CA GLU A 160 12.32 1.60 -5.49
C GLU A 160 12.86 2.96 -5.00
N ILE A 161 13.55 3.72 -5.86
CA ILE A 161 13.94 5.10 -5.52
C ILE A 161 12.70 6.01 -5.45
N ALA A 162 11.76 5.88 -6.39
CA ALA A 162 10.54 6.67 -6.38
C ALA A 162 9.69 6.43 -5.12
N ARG A 163 9.71 5.21 -4.56
CA ARG A 163 9.03 4.86 -3.29
C ARG A 163 9.43 5.78 -2.13
N ILE A 164 10.63 6.38 -2.15
CA ILE A 164 11.05 7.32 -1.10
C ILE A 164 10.10 8.52 -1.03
N PHE A 165 9.89 9.22 -2.16
CA PHE A 165 8.99 10.37 -2.16
C PHE A 165 7.51 9.95 -2.14
N LEU A 166 7.16 8.79 -2.70
CA LEU A 166 5.79 8.26 -2.64
C LEU A 166 5.35 7.99 -1.20
N ASN A 167 6.21 7.36 -0.38
CA ASN A 167 5.92 7.19 1.04
C ASN A 167 5.85 8.53 1.78
N TRP A 168 6.63 9.53 1.38
CA TRP A 168 6.49 10.89 1.93
C TRP A 168 5.14 11.51 1.59
N TYR A 169 4.63 11.33 0.37
CA TYR A 169 3.26 11.75 0.02
C TYR A 169 2.21 11.01 0.84
N ASN A 170 2.36 9.71 1.05
CA ASN A 170 1.45 8.93 1.90
C ASN A 170 1.42 9.47 3.34
N VAL A 171 2.58 9.64 3.98
CA VAL A 171 2.67 10.20 5.34
C VAL A 171 1.99 11.57 5.40
N LYS A 172 2.28 12.48 4.47
CA LYS A 172 1.60 13.78 4.42
C LYS A 172 0.08 13.63 4.29
N GLY A 173 -0.38 12.72 3.42
CA GLY A 173 -1.81 12.44 3.22
C GLY A 173 -2.50 11.91 4.47
N VAL A 174 -1.85 10.99 5.21
CA VAL A 174 -2.34 10.45 6.49
C VAL A 174 -2.50 11.57 7.52
N TYR A 175 -1.47 12.38 7.72
CA TYR A 175 -1.52 13.44 8.73
C TYR A 175 -2.49 14.57 8.36
N ALA A 176 -2.61 14.91 7.07
CA ALA A 176 -3.61 15.88 6.61
C ALA A 176 -5.03 15.38 6.89
N ALA A 177 -5.36 14.15 6.45
CA ALA A 177 -6.67 13.55 6.66
C ALA A 177 -7.01 13.40 8.16
N TYR A 178 -6.02 13.07 8.99
CA TYR A 178 -6.23 12.96 10.43
C TYR A 178 -6.51 14.30 11.11
N GLN A 179 -5.90 15.40 10.64
CA GLN A 179 -6.18 16.74 11.17
C GLN A 179 -7.54 17.27 10.69
N GLU A 180 -7.87 17.12 9.40
CA GLU A 180 -9.18 17.47 8.85
C GLU A 180 -10.32 16.81 9.67
N LYS A 181 -10.13 15.54 10.03
CA LYS A 181 -11.07 14.80 10.89
C LYS A 181 -11.16 15.37 12.30
N LYS A 182 -10.03 15.67 12.95
CA LYS A 182 -10.02 16.29 14.28
C LYS A 182 -10.75 17.61 14.30
N GLU A 183 -10.52 18.45 13.30
CA GLU A 183 -11.18 19.75 13.16
C GLU A 183 -12.70 19.58 12.99
N SER A 184 -13.13 18.61 12.18
CA SER A 184 -14.56 18.32 11.97
C SER A 184 -15.30 17.81 13.22
N LEU A 185 -14.59 17.22 14.19
CA LEU A 185 -15.18 16.78 15.46
C LEU A 185 -15.25 17.91 16.50
N THR A 186 -14.51 18.99 16.29
CA THR A 186 -14.45 20.15 17.20
C THR A 186 -15.29 21.35 16.72
N ALA A 187 -15.84 21.28 15.51
CA ALA A 187 -16.74 22.26 14.90
C ALA A 187 -18.20 21.90 15.17
#